data_AF-A0A4W2E8D4-F1
#
_entry.id   AF-A0A4W2E8D4-F1
#
_cell.length_a   1.000
_cell.length_b   1.000
_cell.length_c   1.000
_cell.angle_alpha   90.00
_cell.angle_beta   90.00
_cell.angle_gamma   90.00
#
_symmetry.space_group_name_H-M   'P 1'
#
loop_
_entity.id
_entity.type
_entity.pdbx_description
1 polymer ?
#
loop_
_entity_poly.entity_id
_entity_poly.type
_entity_poly.pdbx_seq_one_letter_code
_entity_poly.pdbx_strand_id
1 'polypeptide(L)'
;MAGRRVNVNVGVLGHIDSGKTALARALSTTASTAAFDKQPQSRERGITLDLGFSCFSVPLPAHLRPAPGAGPEPEPEPRLQVTLVDCPGHASLIRTIIGGAQIIDLMMLVIDVTKGMQTQSAECLVIGQIACQKLVVVLNKTDLLPEGKKQAAIDRMTKKMQKTLESTKFRGAPVIPVAAKPGGPDAPETEAPQGIPELIELLTSQISIPTRDPSGPFLMSVDHCFSIKGQGTVMTGTILSGSVSLGDSVEIPALKVVRKVKSMQMFHTPVSSAVQGDRLGICVTQFDPKLLERGLVCAPESLHTVHAALISVEKIPYFRGPLQTKAKFHITVGHETVMGRVMFFGPAPDSLDREPVLDSFDFSREYLFQEQYLCPGPDPAAAHAAEADEKAGQVSAGRCPRQQWALVEFEKPVTCPRLCLVIGSRLDADIHANTCRLAFHGVLLHGLEDRNYAESALPTLRVYKLKQKHGVVERVLDDHSVIGRSLFKKETNIQLFVGLRVQLSTGELGVIDSAFGQSGKFKVHVPGGLSPESKKILTSALKKRGRAGRGEAAKPEEAERPEPAQPVGLSLSFKRYVFDAHKRMVQSP
;
A
#
# COMPACT_ATOMS: atom_id res chain seq x y z
N MET A 1 42.06 -19.53 -4.86
CA MET A 1 40.76 -18.95 -5.23
C MET A 1 39.89 -18.90 -3.99
N ALA A 2 39.23 -17.77 -3.70
CA ALA A 2 38.30 -17.72 -2.57
C ALA A 2 37.11 -18.65 -2.87
N GLY A 3 36.78 -19.55 -1.93
CA GLY A 3 35.67 -20.50 -2.11
C GLY A 3 34.34 -19.81 -2.41
N ARG A 4 33.43 -20.55 -3.06
CA ARG A 4 32.10 -20.07 -3.46
C ARG A 4 31.36 -19.46 -2.27
N ARG A 5 30.91 -18.22 -2.41
CA ARG A 5 30.15 -17.49 -1.37
C ARG A 5 28.72 -17.32 -1.80
N VAL A 6 27.79 -17.54 -0.88
CA VAL A 6 26.38 -17.19 -1.05
C VAL A 6 26.11 -15.99 -0.16
N ASN A 7 25.63 -14.88 -0.72
CA ASN A 7 25.21 -13.73 0.06
C ASN A 7 23.75 -13.90 0.51
N VAL A 8 23.42 -13.42 1.71
CA VAL A 8 22.04 -13.27 2.21
C VAL A 8 21.96 -11.93 2.94
N ASN A 9 20.91 -11.16 2.69
CA ASN A 9 20.73 -9.86 3.31
C ASN A 9 19.84 -9.98 4.55
N VAL A 10 20.34 -9.58 5.70
CA VAL A 10 19.63 -9.60 6.98
C VAL A 10 19.44 -8.17 7.48
N GLY A 11 18.19 -7.74 7.59
CA GLY A 11 17.85 -6.40 8.08
C GLY A 11 17.90 -6.30 9.59
N VAL A 12 18.43 -5.19 10.12
CA VAL A 12 18.38 -4.86 11.55
C VAL A 12 17.42 -3.68 11.73
N LEU A 13 16.22 -3.96 12.22
CA LEU A 13 15.13 -2.98 12.36
C LEU A 13 14.67 -2.88 13.82
N GLY A 14 14.03 -1.77 14.18
CA GLY A 14 13.58 -1.52 15.55
C GLY A 14 13.60 -0.04 15.93
N HIS A 15 13.11 0.25 17.14
CA HIS A 15 13.00 1.62 17.65
C HIS A 15 14.35 2.34 17.76
N ILE A 16 14.32 3.68 17.88
CA ILE A 16 15.50 4.46 18.24
C ILE A 16 16.09 3.94 19.56
N ASP A 17 17.41 3.90 19.67
CA ASP A 17 18.16 3.42 20.84
C ASP A 17 17.88 1.98 21.29
N SER A 18 17.26 1.12 20.48
CA SER A 18 17.15 -0.31 20.80
C SER A 18 18.48 -1.06 20.68
N GLY A 19 19.51 -0.39 20.15
CA GLY A 19 20.88 -0.93 20.01
C GLY A 19 21.13 -1.67 18.69
N LYS A 20 20.42 -1.32 17.61
CA LYS A 20 20.59 -1.90 16.25
C LYS A 20 22.05 -1.85 15.76
N THR A 21 22.66 -0.68 15.77
CA THR A 21 24.04 -0.49 15.31
C THR A 21 25.07 -1.18 16.21
N ALA A 22 24.83 -1.20 17.53
CA ALA A 22 25.65 -1.94 18.48
C ALA A 22 25.58 -3.45 18.21
N LEU A 23 24.38 -3.98 17.94
CA LEU A 23 24.16 -5.38 17.58
C LEU A 23 24.83 -5.72 16.24
N ALA A 24 24.66 -4.86 15.22
CA ALA A 24 25.31 -5.05 13.93
C ALA A 24 26.83 -5.07 14.08
N ARG A 25 27.41 -4.19 14.91
CA ARG A 25 28.85 -4.18 15.21
C ARG A 25 29.30 -5.45 15.93
N ALA A 26 28.54 -5.92 16.92
CA ALA A 26 28.85 -7.14 17.66
C ALA A 26 28.81 -8.41 16.79
N LEU A 27 27.97 -8.42 15.75
CA LEU A 27 27.87 -9.54 14.80
C LEU A 27 28.92 -9.48 13.68
N SER A 28 29.43 -8.31 13.36
CA SER A 28 30.20 -8.10 12.12
C SER A 28 31.68 -8.43 12.25
N THR A 29 32.22 -9.04 11.20
CA THR A 29 33.68 -9.18 11.01
C THR A 29 34.24 -8.13 10.04
N THR A 30 33.40 -7.59 9.15
CA THR A 30 33.82 -6.66 8.11
C THR A 30 32.80 -5.54 7.94
N ALA A 31 33.29 -4.30 7.85
CA ALA A 31 32.47 -3.11 7.63
C ALA A 31 32.43 -2.74 6.13
N SER A 32 31.29 -2.28 5.62
CA SER A 32 31.14 -1.72 4.27
C SER A 32 30.70 -0.25 4.33
N THR A 33 29.91 0.23 3.36
CA THR A 33 29.47 1.62 3.25
C THR A 33 28.50 2.00 4.38
N ALA A 34 28.67 3.22 4.90
CA ALA A 34 27.87 3.81 6.00
C ALA A 34 27.75 2.97 7.28
N ALA A 35 28.53 1.90 7.41
CA ALA A 35 28.51 1.02 8.58
C ALA A 35 28.87 1.78 9.86
N PHE A 36 28.19 1.40 10.95
CA PHE A 36 28.57 1.79 12.32
C PHE A 36 28.62 3.30 12.56
N ASP A 37 27.69 4.04 11.95
CA ASP A 37 27.59 5.50 12.06
C ASP A 37 28.92 6.21 11.76
N LYS A 38 29.63 5.77 10.71
CA LYS A 38 30.90 6.40 10.29
C LYS A 38 30.73 7.82 9.76
N GLN A 39 29.57 8.17 9.22
CA GLN A 39 29.32 9.50 8.67
C GLN A 39 29.33 10.56 9.79
N PRO A 40 30.00 11.73 9.60
CA PRO A 40 30.07 12.79 10.62
C PRO A 40 28.69 13.22 11.13
N GLN A 41 27.71 13.35 10.22
CA GLN A 41 26.34 13.75 10.56
C GLN A 41 25.62 12.74 11.48
N SER A 42 25.87 11.43 11.31
CA SER A 42 25.32 10.39 12.19
C SER A 42 25.98 10.41 13.57
N ARG A 43 27.28 10.70 13.64
CA ARG A 43 28.01 10.85 14.92
C ARG A 43 27.55 12.07 15.69
N GLU A 44 27.42 13.20 15.02
CA GLU A 44 26.96 14.46 15.61
C GLU A 44 25.55 14.35 16.19
N ARG A 45 24.66 13.63 15.49
CA ARG A 45 23.27 13.43 15.93
C ARG A 45 23.08 12.22 16.85
N GLY A 46 24.10 11.38 17.02
CA GLY A 46 24.03 10.14 17.78
C GLY A 46 23.02 9.11 17.24
N ILE A 47 22.64 9.19 15.96
CA ILE A 47 21.65 8.32 15.34
C ILE A 47 22.07 7.89 13.93
N THR A 48 21.67 6.68 13.54
CA THR A 48 21.78 6.18 12.17
C THR A 48 20.85 6.96 11.24
N LEU A 49 21.41 7.58 10.20
CA LEU A 49 20.67 8.43 9.24
C LEU A 49 20.42 7.74 7.90
N ASP A 50 21.25 6.74 7.57
CA ASP A 50 21.22 5.98 6.33
C ASP A 50 21.30 4.48 6.60
N LEU A 51 21.07 3.65 5.58
CA LEU A 51 21.30 2.22 5.64
C LEU A 51 22.79 1.95 5.83
N GLY A 52 23.15 1.36 6.97
CA GLY A 52 24.52 0.93 7.25
C GLY A 52 24.73 -0.51 6.78
N PHE A 53 25.81 -0.78 6.05
CA PHE A 53 26.08 -2.12 5.53
C PHE A 53 27.32 -2.72 6.17
N SER A 54 27.18 -3.93 6.72
CA SER A 54 28.29 -4.70 7.29
C SER A 54 28.10 -6.17 6.98
N CYS A 55 29.11 -7.01 7.21
CA CYS A 55 28.95 -8.44 6.99
C CYS A 55 29.78 -9.31 7.92
N PHE A 56 29.37 -10.57 8.02
CA PHE A 56 30.15 -11.65 8.60
C PHE A 56 30.00 -12.92 7.73
N SER A 57 30.88 -13.90 7.92
CA SER A 57 30.90 -15.12 7.11
C SER A 57 31.00 -16.37 7.96
N VAL A 58 30.00 -17.24 7.83
CA VAL A 58 29.92 -18.55 8.50
C VAL A 58 30.10 -19.68 7.49
N PRO A 59 30.49 -20.90 7.93
CA PRO A 59 30.47 -22.07 7.07
C PRO A 59 29.07 -22.31 6.49
N LEU A 60 28.95 -22.67 5.20
CA LEU A 60 27.64 -22.89 4.58
C LEU A 60 26.94 -24.10 5.26
N PRO A 61 25.73 -23.91 5.81
CA PRO A 61 24.98 -24.98 6.45
C PRO A 61 24.71 -26.14 5.50
N ALA A 62 24.74 -27.38 6.02
CA ALA A 62 24.51 -28.57 5.22
C ALA A 62 23.17 -28.56 4.47
N HIS A 63 22.12 -27.99 5.08
CA HIS A 63 20.79 -27.86 4.49
C HIS A 63 20.69 -26.84 3.33
N LEU A 64 21.73 -26.02 3.13
CA LEU A 64 21.82 -25.02 2.07
C LEU A 64 22.84 -25.41 0.99
N ARG A 65 23.50 -26.57 1.13
CA ARG A 65 24.45 -27.05 0.13
C ARG A 65 23.68 -27.51 -1.11
N PRO A 66 24.07 -27.07 -2.33
CA PRO A 66 23.57 -27.72 -3.55
C PRO A 66 23.94 -29.20 -3.53
N ALA A 67 23.14 -30.04 -4.19
CA ALA A 67 23.42 -31.47 -4.33
C ALA A 67 24.86 -31.68 -4.82
N PRO A 68 25.61 -32.67 -4.28
CA PRO A 68 27.02 -32.85 -4.63
C PRO A 68 27.16 -33.08 -6.13
N GLY A 69 27.76 -32.11 -6.82
CA GLY A 69 28.19 -32.28 -8.20
C GLY A 69 29.42 -33.18 -8.22
N ALA A 70 29.38 -34.23 -9.04
CA ALA A 70 30.52 -35.12 -9.29
C ALA A 70 31.64 -34.34 -9.99
N GLY A 71 32.57 -33.78 -9.19
CA GLY A 71 33.80 -33.16 -9.66
C GLY A 71 35.00 -33.73 -8.90
N PRO A 72 36.19 -33.90 -9.51
CA PRO A 72 37.27 -34.68 -8.93
C PRO A 72 38.24 -33.88 -8.04
N GLU A 73 37.94 -32.63 -7.67
CA GLU A 73 38.88 -31.78 -6.93
C GLU A 73 38.34 -31.28 -5.57
N PRO A 74 39.21 -31.15 -4.55
CA PRO A 74 38.84 -30.60 -3.25
C PRO A 74 38.58 -29.08 -3.37
N GLU A 75 37.34 -28.70 -3.68
CA GLU A 75 36.95 -27.30 -3.62
C GLU A 75 36.95 -26.78 -2.17
N PRO A 76 37.41 -25.54 -1.91
CA PRO A 76 37.34 -24.93 -0.60
C PRO A 76 35.91 -24.86 -0.09
N GLU A 77 35.69 -25.13 1.20
CA GLU A 77 34.35 -25.19 1.79
C GLU A 77 33.53 -23.92 1.47
N PRO A 78 32.31 -24.06 0.93
CA PRO A 78 31.48 -22.91 0.60
C PRO A 78 31.11 -22.17 1.88
N ARG A 79 31.03 -20.83 1.80
CA ARG A 79 30.71 -19.96 2.94
C ARG A 79 29.40 -19.22 2.71
N LEU A 80 28.63 -19.08 3.76
CA LEU A 80 27.47 -18.20 3.82
C LEU A 80 27.96 -16.83 4.29
N GLN A 81 27.77 -15.82 3.45
CA GLN A 81 28.03 -14.43 3.80
C GLN A 81 26.70 -13.78 4.18
N VAL A 82 26.64 -13.25 5.39
CA VAL A 82 25.48 -12.50 5.88
C VAL A 82 25.80 -11.02 5.80
N THR A 83 25.09 -10.32 4.92
CA THR A 83 25.16 -8.86 4.82
C THR A 83 24.10 -8.26 5.74
N LEU A 84 24.54 -7.58 6.78
CA LEU A 84 23.69 -6.86 7.72
C LEU A 84 23.34 -5.49 7.16
N VAL A 85 22.04 -5.22 7.08
CA VAL A 85 21.45 -3.94 6.65
C VAL A 85 20.90 -3.22 7.89
N ASP A 86 21.72 -2.35 8.48
CA ASP A 86 21.36 -1.55 9.66
C ASP A 86 20.43 -0.41 9.25
N CYS A 87 19.16 -0.49 9.68
CA CYS A 87 18.15 0.48 9.32
C CYS A 87 18.06 1.60 10.37
N PRO A 88 17.78 2.86 9.96
CA PRO A 88 17.57 3.94 10.90
C PRO A 88 16.36 3.67 11.81
N GLY A 89 16.41 4.12 13.07
CA GLY A 89 15.32 3.96 14.04
C GLY A 89 14.44 5.19 14.25
N HIS A 90 14.86 6.35 13.73
CA HIS A 90 14.14 7.60 13.93
C HIS A 90 12.89 7.68 13.04
N ALA A 91 11.77 8.15 13.60
CA ALA A 91 10.48 8.11 12.91
C ALA A 91 10.41 8.96 11.63
N SER A 92 11.22 10.01 11.48
CA SER A 92 11.32 10.79 10.23
C SER A 92 11.97 10.02 9.07
N LEU A 93 12.69 8.93 9.36
CA LEU A 93 13.48 8.17 8.38
C LEU A 93 12.75 6.91 7.88
N ILE A 94 11.44 6.82 8.09
CA ILE A 94 10.62 5.67 7.71
C ILE A 94 10.71 5.34 6.21
N ARG A 95 10.91 6.33 5.33
CA ARG A 95 11.12 6.13 3.89
C ARG A 95 12.37 5.27 3.62
N THR A 96 13.46 5.53 4.35
CA THR A 96 14.68 4.74 4.28
C THR A 96 14.46 3.31 4.78
N ILE A 97 13.66 3.12 5.83
CA ILE A 97 13.32 1.79 6.37
C ILE A 97 12.51 0.98 5.34
N ILE A 98 11.53 1.61 4.66
CA ILE A 98 10.74 0.94 3.61
C ILE A 98 11.62 0.48 2.45
N GLY A 99 12.56 1.34 1.99
CA GLY A 99 13.51 0.97 0.94
C GLY A 99 14.47 -0.15 1.39
N GLY A 100 14.96 -0.08 2.63
CA GLY A 100 15.81 -1.12 3.22
C GLY A 100 15.10 -2.47 3.41
N ALA A 101 13.79 -2.46 3.69
CA ALA A 101 13.03 -3.67 3.87
C ALA A 101 12.80 -4.48 2.59
N GLN A 102 12.92 -3.85 1.42
CA GLN A 102 12.78 -4.53 0.12
C GLN A 102 14.04 -5.28 -0.31
N ILE A 103 15.18 -5.00 0.33
CA ILE A 103 16.47 -5.63 0.00
C ILE A 103 16.88 -6.74 0.98
N ILE A 104 16.03 -7.06 1.96
CA ILE A 104 16.32 -8.01 3.03
C ILE A 104 15.51 -9.30 2.89
N ASP A 105 16.18 -10.42 3.09
CA ASP A 105 15.59 -11.77 3.03
C ASP A 105 15.00 -12.16 4.39
N LEU A 106 15.72 -11.81 5.47
CA LEU A 106 15.34 -12.03 6.86
C LEU A 106 15.42 -10.72 7.64
N MET A 107 14.44 -10.48 8.48
CA MET A 107 14.39 -9.31 9.35
C MET A 107 14.73 -9.70 10.79
N MET A 108 15.65 -8.96 11.42
CA MET A 108 15.81 -8.93 12.87
C MET A 108 15.06 -7.72 13.43
N LEU A 109 14.10 -7.96 14.32
CA LEU A 109 13.42 -6.90 15.07
C LEU A 109 14.05 -6.76 16.46
N VAL A 110 14.87 -5.73 16.63
CA VAL A 110 15.60 -5.43 17.87
C VAL A 110 14.71 -4.63 18.81
N ILE A 111 14.41 -5.24 19.96
CA ILE A 111 13.57 -4.70 21.02
C ILE A 111 14.41 -4.46 22.26
N ASP A 112 14.30 -3.27 22.85
CA ASP A 112 14.84 -3.02 24.18
C ASP A 112 14.01 -3.81 25.21
N VAL A 113 14.63 -4.77 25.89
CA VAL A 113 13.93 -5.66 26.82
C VAL A 113 13.25 -4.91 27.98
N THR A 114 13.76 -3.74 28.35
CA THR A 114 13.21 -2.93 29.45
C THR A 114 11.96 -2.15 29.04
N LYS A 115 11.88 -1.73 27.76
CA LYS A 115 10.78 -0.90 27.22
C LYS A 115 9.73 -1.71 26.47
N GLY A 116 10.15 -2.83 25.88
CA GLY A 116 9.33 -3.66 25.01
C GLY A 116 8.96 -3.00 23.69
N MET A 117 7.81 -3.38 23.12
CA MET A 117 7.38 -2.89 21.80
C MET A 117 6.95 -1.43 21.85
N GLN A 118 7.61 -0.59 21.05
CA GLN A 118 7.34 0.84 20.90
C GLN A 118 6.77 1.16 19.51
N THR A 119 6.31 2.39 19.26
CA THR A 119 5.63 2.80 18.02
C THR A 119 6.39 2.40 16.75
N GLN A 120 7.67 2.73 16.67
CA GLN A 120 8.54 2.42 15.52
C GLN A 120 8.83 0.92 15.42
N SER A 121 8.82 0.19 16.54
CA SER A 121 8.93 -1.28 16.50
C SER A 121 7.69 -1.90 15.87
N ALA A 122 6.50 -1.38 16.18
CA ALA A 122 5.26 -1.80 15.55
C ALA A 122 5.22 -1.44 14.06
N GLU A 123 5.66 -0.23 13.68
CA GLU A 123 5.78 0.15 12.25
C GLU A 123 6.77 -0.75 11.50
N CYS A 124 7.93 -1.07 12.10
CA CYS A 124 8.88 -2.01 11.52
C CYS A 124 8.29 -3.42 11.36
N LEU A 125 7.50 -3.90 12.35
CA LEU A 125 6.82 -5.18 12.25
C LEU A 125 5.79 -5.20 11.10
N VAL A 126 5.08 -4.09 10.88
CA VAL A 126 4.17 -3.95 9.72
C VAL A 126 4.95 -3.98 8.41
N ILE A 127 6.06 -3.24 8.32
CA ILE A 127 6.93 -3.27 7.13
C ILE A 127 7.45 -4.69 6.87
N GLY A 128 7.88 -5.40 7.91
CA GLY A 128 8.30 -6.79 7.80
C GLY A 128 7.18 -7.68 7.27
N GLN A 129 5.94 -7.51 7.76
CA GLN A 129 4.79 -8.26 7.28
C GLN A 129 4.52 -8.04 5.79
N ILE A 130 4.87 -6.87 5.26
CA ILE A 130 4.67 -6.53 3.85
C ILE A 130 5.84 -7.03 3.00
N ALA A 131 7.08 -6.78 3.43
CA ALA A 131 8.27 -6.92 2.57
C ALA A 131 9.11 -8.18 2.85
N CYS A 132 9.11 -8.73 4.07
CA CYS A 132 10.05 -9.79 4.47
C CYS A 132 9.37 -11.14 4.62
N GLN A 133 10.10 -12.24 4.39
CA GLN A 133 9.54 -13.60 4.52
C GLN A 133 9.65 -14.14 5.94
N LYS A 134 10.77 -13.89 6.61
CA LYS A 134 11.08 -14.40 7.96
C LYS A 134 11.46 -13.28 8.92
N LEU A 135 11.19 -13.53 10.20
CA LEU A 135 11.46 -12.62 11.31
C LEU A 135 12.19 -13.36 12.44
N VAL A 136 13.17 -12.71 13.05
CA VAL A 136 13.75 -13.08 14.35
C VAL A 136 13.61 -11.88 15.28
N VAL A 137 13.06 -12.08 16.47
CA VAL A 137 12.99 -11.02 17.48
C VAL A 137 14.21 -11.11 18.39
N VAL A 138 14.89 -9.99 18.57
CA VAL A 138 16.09 -9.88 19.41
C VAL A 138 15.77 -8.99 20.59
N LEU A 139 15.76 -9.55 21.80
CA LEU A 139 15.58 -8.81 23.05
C LEU A 139 16.95 -8.32 23.52
N ASN A 140 17.29 -7.08 23.20
CA ASN A 140 18.58 -6.47 23.53
C ASN A 140 18.55 -5.78 24.91
N LYS A 141 19.74 -5.47 25.43
CA LYS A 141 19.99 -4.81 26.73
C LYS A 141 19.59 -5.65 27.95
N THR A 142 19.84 -6.96 27.87
CA THR A 142 19.54 -7.87 28.98
C THR A 142 20.42 -7.65 30.21
N ASP A 143 21.54 -6.93 30.07
CA ASP A 143 22.42 -6.46 31.14
C ASP A 143 21.74 -5.44 32.07
N LEU A 144 20.78 -4.66 31.58
CA LEU A 144 20.06 -3.67 32.39
C LEU A 144 19.04 -4.30 33.35
N LEU A 145 18.79 -5.60 33.24
CA LEU A 145 17.85 -6.31 34.11
C LEU A 145 18.55 -6.76 35.40
N PRO A 146 17.93 -6.59 36.58
CA PRO A 146 18.49 -7.07 37.83
C PRO A 146 18.71 -8.59 37.81
N GLU A 147 19.89 -9.07 38.16
CA GLU A 147 20.28 -10.50 38.02
C GLU A 147 19.25 -11.46 38.62
N GLY A 148 18.77 -11.20 39.84
CA GLY A 148 17.78 -12.05 40.51
C GLY A 148 16.40 -12.10 39.85
N LYS A 149 16.08 -11.20 38.92
CA LYS A 149 14.80 -11.16 38.17
C LYS A 149 14.98 -11.23 36.65
N LYS A 150 16.21 -11.35 36.17
CA LYS A 150 16.57 -11.28 34.75
C LYS A 150 15.84 -12.31 33.92
N GLN A 151 15.91 -13.59 34.30
CA GLN A 151 15.27 -14.67 33.56
C GLN A 151 13.74 -14.52 33.51
N ALA A 152 13.10 -14.25 34.66
CA ALA A 152 11.65 -14.07 34.73
C ALA A 152 11.15 -12.89 33.89
N ALA A 153 11.93 -11.80 33.82
CA ALA A 153 11.62 -10.64 32.98
C ALA A 153 11.74 -10.98 31.48
N ILE A 154 12.81 -11.70 31.08
CA ILE A 154 13.01 -12.18 29.71
C ILE A 154 11.86 -13.11 29.29
N ASP A 155 11.48 -14.06 30.14
CA ASP A 155 10.39 -15.01 29.84
C ASP A 155 9.05 -14.30 29.68
N ARG A 156 8.76 -13.32 30.56
CA ARG A 156 7.56 -12.49 30.47
C ARG A 156 7.53 -11.69 29.16
N MET A 157 8.66 -11.10 28.79
CA MET A 157 8.78 -10.31 27.58
C MET A 157 8.66 -11.18 26.32
N THR A 158 9.26 -12.37 26.35
CA THR A 158 9.16 -13.39 25.28
C THR A 158 7.71 -13.80 25.03
N LYS A 159 6.96 -14.15 26.09
CA LYS A 159 5.53 -14.47 25.97
C LYS A 159 4.71 -13.30 25.40
N LYS A 160 5.04 -12.06 25.78
CA LYS A 160 4.38 -10.86 25.24
C LYS A 160 4.65 -10.68 23.75
N MET A 161 5.88 -10.94 23.29
CA MET A 161 6.22 -10.90 21.86
C MET A 161 5.50 -12.01 21.09
N GLN A 162 5.52 -13.25 21.58
CA GLN A 162 4.82 -14.37 20.95
C GLN A 162 3.32 -14.06 20.75
N LYS A 163 2.64 -13.55 21.79
CA LYS A 163 1.24 -13.13 21.70
C LYS A 163 0.99 -12.02 20.67
N THR A 164 1.95 -11.10 20.51
CA THR A 164 1.84 -10.03 19.51
C THR A 164 1.95 -10.62 18.09
N LEU A 165 2.88 -11.55 17.90
CA LEU A 165 3.17 -12.15 16.60
C LEU A 165 2.13 -13.19 16.15
N GLU A 166 1.32 -13.75 17.06
CA GLU A 166 0.25 -14.70 16.74
C GLU A 166 -0.74 -14.19 15.68
N SER A 167 -1.01 -12.88 15.68
CA SER A 167 -1.91 -12.22 14.73
C SER A 167 -1.27 -11.94 13.37
N THR A 168 0.01 -12.27 13.19
CA THR A 168 0.80 -11.93 12.01
C THR A 168 1.27 -13.18 11.28
N LYS A 169 1.82 -13.02 10.07
CA LYS A 169 2.47 -14.13 9.34
C LYS A 169 3.73 -14.69 10.03
N PHE A 170 4.24 -14.01 11.06
CA PHE A 170 5.44 -14.41 11.82
C PHE A 170 5.11 -15.20 13.08
N ARG A 171 3.95 -15.88 13.12
CA ARG A 171 3.60 -16.77 14.21
C ARG A 171 4.69 -17.82 14.41
N GLY A 172 5.19 -17.95 15.63
CA GLY A 172 6.26 -18.89 15.97
C GLY A 172 7.67 -18.39 15.63
N ALA A 173 7.84 -17.13 15.23
CA ALA A 173 9.18 -16.55 15.04
C ALA A 173 10.02 -16.65 16.33
N PRO A 174 11.31 -17.03 16.23
CA PRO A 174 12.20 -17.12 17.37
C PRO A 174 12.37 -15.79 18.10
N VAL A 175 12.51 -15.86 19.42
CA VAL A 175 12.82 -14.72 20.29
C VAL A 175 14.09 -15.07 21.06
N ILE A 176 15.13 -14.24 20.94
CA ILE A 176 16.42 -14.49 21.59
C ILE A 176 16.88 -13.28 22.41
N PRO A 177 17.29 -13.47 23.68
CA PRO A 177 17.87 -12.43 24.52
C PRO A 177 19.36 -12.22 24.25
N VAL A 178 19.80 -10.97 24.12
CA VAL A 178 21.21 -10.60 23.94
C VAL A 178 21.56 -9.33 24.71
N ALA A 179 22.85 -9.07 24.88
CA ALA A 179 23.36 -7.75 25.27
C ALA A 179 24.51 -7.38 24.33
N ALA A 180 24.22 -6.54 23.34
CA ALA A 180 25.18 -6.19 22.29
C ALA A 180 26.32 -5.30 22.77
N LYS A 181 26.08 -4.44 23.77
CA LYS A 181 27.08 -3.59 24.41
C LYS A 181 26.74 -3.44 25.90
N PRO A 182 27.13 -4.40 26.75
CA PRO A 182 26.91 -4.31 28.20
C PRO A 182 27.54 -3.04 28.78
N GLY A 183 26.87 -2.43 29.76
CA GLY A 183 27.37 -1.23 30.45
C GLY A 183 27.25 0.09 29.68
N GLY A 184 26.76 0.07 28.43
CA GLY A 184 26.43 1.27 27.68
C GLY A 184 27.59 1.92 26.91
N PRO A 185 27.45 3.17 26.43
CA PRO A 185 28.43 3.81 25.55
C PRO A 185 29.80 4.03 26.22
N ASP A 186 29.81 4.34 27.52
CA ASP A 186 31.00 4.69 28.32
C ASP A 186 31.67 3.48 28.99
N ALA A 187 31.10 2.28 28.87
CA ALA A 187 31.71 1.08 29.41
C ALA A 187 33.02 0.74 28.67
N PRO A 188 34.05 0.25 29.39
CA PRO A 188 35.29 -0.18 28.78
C PRO A 188 35.05 -1.33 27.79
N GLU A 189 35.81 -1.38 26.69
CA GLU A 189 35.71 -2.42 25.65
C GLU A 189 35.95 -3.86 26.17
N THR A 190 36.30 -4.02 27.44
CA THR A 190 36.51 -5.30 28.12
C THR A 190 35.23 -6.06 28.41
N GLU A 191 34.06 -5.42 28.47
CA GLU A 191 32.79 -6.13 28.66
C GLU A 191 32.32 -6.76 27.35
N ALA A 192 32.46 -8.10 27.27
CA ALA A 192 32.12 -8.85 26.07
C ALA A 192 30.60 -8.90 25.81
N PRO A 193 30.15 -8.74 24.55
CA PRO A 193 28.76 -8.95 24.17
C PRO A 193 28.24 -10.34 24.59
N GLN A 194 27.00 -10.40 25.09
CA GLN A 194 26.38 -11.63 25.60
C GLN A 194 25.33 -12.16 24.61
N GLY A 195 25.29 -13.48 24.39
CA GLY A 195 24.29 -14.16 23.54
C GLY A 195 24.50 -14.02 22.02
N ILE A 196 25.60 -13.42 21.58
CA ILE A 196 25.90 -13.24 20.15
C ILE A 196 26.19 -14.57 19.41
N PRO A 197 26.95 -15.54 19.97
CA PRO A 197 27.17 -16.82 19.30
C PRO A 197 25.87 -17.59 19.04
N GLU A 198 24.99 -17.65 20.04
CA GLU A 198 23.66 -18.29 19.92
C GLU A 198 22.80 -17.59 18.87
N LEU A 199 22.87 -16.25 18.77
CA LEU A 199 22.19 -15.50 17.72
C LEU A 199 22.71 -15.85 16.34
N ILE A 200 24.02 -16.01 16.16
CA ILE A 200 24.61 -16.41 14.88
C ILE A 200 24.14 -17.81 14.48
N GLU A 201 24.13 -18.76 15.41
CA GLU A 201 23.63 -20.12 15.17
C GLU A 201 22.14 -20.11 14.80
N LEU A 202 21.32 -19.35 15.54
CA LEU A 202 19.90 -19.19 15.26
C LEU A 202 19.67 -18.58 13.88
N LEU A 203 20.34 -17.49 13.53
CA LEU A 203 20.26 -16.88 12.20
C LEU A 203 20.63 -17.88 11.12
N THR A 204 21.73 -18.60 11.32
CA THR A 204 22.23 -19.63 10.38
C THR A 204 21.21 -20.75 10.17
N SER A 205 20.44 -21.13 11.21
CA SER A 205 19.36 -22.12 11.10
C SER A 205 18.08 -21.59 10.45
N GLN A 206 17.82 -20.28 10.56
CA GLN A 206 16.59 -19.64 10.06
C GLN A 206 16.72 -19.13 8.62
N ILE A 207 17.94 -18.84 8.16
CA ILE A 207 18.21 -18.37 6.81
C ILE A 207 17.74 -19.44 5.80
N SER A 208 16.82 -19.04 4.93
CA SER A 208 16.52 -19.73 3.68
C SER A 208 17.11 -18.94 2.55
N ILE A 209 17.91 -19.56 1.69
CA ILE A 209 18.41 -18.91 0.48
C ILE A 209 17.19 -18.71 -0.44
N PRO A 210 16.83 -17.46 -0.80
CA PRO A 210 15.77 -17.22 -1.77
C PRO A 210 16.19 -17.80 -3.12
N THR A 211 15.22 -18.24 -3.93
CA THR A 211 15.47 -18.60 -5.33
C THR A 211 15.91 -17.35 -6.07
N ARG A 212 17.23 -17.21 -6.26
CA ARG A 212 17.83 -16.09 -7.00
C ARG A 212 17.76 -16.44 -8.47
N ASP A 213 16.80 -15.86 -9.18
CA ASP A 213 16.68 -16.03 -10.62
C ASP A 213 17.50 -14.94 -11.32
N PRO A 214 18.58 -15.30 -12.04
CA PRO A 214 19.32 -14.32 -12.84
C PRO A 214 18.56 -13.93 -14.12
N SER A 215 17.43 -14.59 -14.43
CA SER A 215 16.59 -14.26 -15.57
C SER A 215 15.83 -12.94 -15.36
N GLY A 216 15.51 -12.27 -16.47
CA GLY A 216 14.84 -10.97 -16.45
C GLY A 216 15.79 -9.77 -16.48
N PRO A 217 15.23 -8.55 -16.53
CA PRO A 217 16.01 -7.33 -16.66
C PRO A 217 16.81 -7.03 -15.39
N PHE A 218 18.04 -6.56 -15.58
CA PHE A 218 18.87 -6.05 -14.49
C PHE A 218 18.18 -4.88 -13.78
N LEU A 219 18.09 -4.95 -12.46
CA LEU A 219 17.65 -3.85 -11.62
C LEU A 219 18.48 -3.83 -10.34
N MET A 220 19.03 -2.67 -10.01
CA MET A 220 19.84 -2.43 -8.83
C MET A 220 19.33 -1.18 -8.10
N SER A 221 19.10 -1.32 -6.79
CA SER A 221 18.87 -0.20 -5.90
C SER A 221 20.22 0.38 -5.47
N VAL A 222 20.48 1.64 -5.84
CA VAL A 222 21.66 2.40 -5.43
C VAL A 222 21.37 3.14 -4.14
N ASP A 223 22.22 2.91 -3.14
CA ASP A 223 22.16 3.55 -1.83
C ASP A 223 23.22 4.64 -1.65
N HIS A 224 24.37 4.50 -2.32
CA HIS A 224 25.38 5.57 -2.34
C HIS A 224 26.04 5.70 -3.71
N CYS A 225 26.39 6.93 -4.04
CA CYS A 225 27.13 7.27 -5.25
C CYS A 225 28.26 8.24 -4.93
N PHE A 226 29.47 7.97 -5.42
CA PHE A 226 30.63 8.84 -5.22
C PHE A 226 31.62 8.69 -6.37
N SER A 227 32.41 9.74 -6.61
CA SER A 227 33.41 9.72 -7.69
C SER A 227 34.81 9.38 -7.18
N ILE A 228 35.53 8.56 -7.94
CA ILE A 228 36.94 8.25 -7.74
C ILE A 228 37.74 8.93 -8.84
N LYS A 229 38.63 9.86 -8.45
CA LYS A 229 39.49 10.59 -9.39
C LYS A 229 40.26 9.61 -10.28
N GLY A 230 40.15 9.79 -11.59
CA GLY A 230 40.85 8.98 -12.60
C GLY A 230 40.18 7.63 -12.95
N GLN A 231 39.22 7.14 -12.17
CA GLN A 231 38.54 5.87 -12.48
C GLN A 231 37.13 6.08 -13.05
N GLY A 232 36.36 6.97 -12.40
CA GLY A 232 34.97 7.22 -12.77
C GLY A 232 34.08 7.45 -11.56
N THR A 233 32.79 7.15 -11.72
CA THR A 233 31.79 7.26 -10.65
C THR A 233 31.39 5.86 -10.20
N VAL A 234 31.40 5.62 -8.90
CA VAL A 234 31.04 4.35 -8.26
C VAL A 234 29.66 4.47 -7.63
N MET A 235 28.80 3.51 -7.95
CA MET A 235 27.47 3.34 -7.37
C MET A 235 27.47 2.06 -6.54
N THR A 236 27.22 2.15 -5.25
CA THR A 236 27.02 0.97 -4.38
C THR A 236 25.55 0.69 -4.20
N GLY A 237 25.19 -0.58 -4.27
CA GLY A 237 23.79 -0.97 -4.29
C GLY A 237 23.57 -2.47 -4.16
N THR A 238 22.30 -2.85 -4.11
CA THR A 238 21.86 -4.24 -4.07
C THR A 238 21.07 -4.57 -5.33
N ILE A 239 21.39 -5.69 -5.99
CA ILE A 239 20.65 -6.16 -7.16
C ILE A 239 19.30 -6.71 -6.72
N LEU A 240 18.22 -6.13 -7.24
CA LEU A 240 16.84 -6.53 -6.97
C LEU A 240 16.34 -7.59 -7.95
N SER A 241 16.85 -7.59 -9.20
CA SER A 241 16.41 -8.48 -10.29
C SER A 241 17.52 -8.65 -11.33
N GLY A 242 17.55 -9.81 -11.98
CA GLY A 242 18.43 -10.11 -13.10
C GLY A 242 19.90 -10.27 -12.71
N SER A 243 20.78 -9.98 -13.65
CA SER A 243 22.23 -10.09 -13.49
C SER A 243 22.97 -8.98 -14.23
N VAL A 244 24.23 -8.74 -13.87
CA VAL A 244 25.11 -7.78 -14.55
C VAL A 244 26.52 -8.34 -14.63
N SER A 245 27.16 -8.11 -15.78
CA SER A 245 28.54 -8.50 -16.07
C SER A 245 29.39 -7.30 -16.46
N LEU A 246 30.71 -7.48 -16.39
CA LEU A 246 31.65 -6.46 -16.86
C LEU A 246 31.41 -6.15 -18.34
N GLY A 247 31.34 -4.87 -18.67
CA GLY A 247 31.09 -4.40 -20.03
C GLY A 247 29.62 -4.24 -20.38
N ASP A 248 28.68 -4.63 -19.53
CA ASP A 248 27.25 -4.40 -19.79
C ASP A 248 26.91 -2.90 -19.79
N SER A 249 25.84 -2.56 -20.49
CA SER A 249 25.25 -1.22 -20.48
C SER A 249 24.16 -1.14 -19.43
N VAL A 250 24.25 -0.13 -18.56
CA VAL A 250 23.26 0.15 -17.52
C VAL A 250 22.70 1.55 -17.71
N GLU A 251 21.39 1.69 -17.56
CA GLU A 251 20.68 2.97 -17.58
C GLU A 251 20.59 3.54 -16.17
N ILE A 252 20.78 4.86 -16.07
CA ILE A 252 20.54 5.64 -14.87
C ILE A 252 19.33 6.55 -15.15
N PRO A 253 18.10 6.12 -14.82
CA PRO A 253 16.87 6.83 -15.21
C PRO A 253 16.79 8.26 -14.70
N ALA A 254 17.30 8.52 -13.48
CA ALA A 254 17.35 9.86 -12.90
C ALA A 254 18.13 10.88 -13.76
N LEU A 255 19.10 10.37 -14.54
CA LEU A 255 19.95 11.16 -15.42
C LEU A 255 19.57 11.03 -16.89
N LYS A 256 18.74 10.05 -17.25
CA LYS A 256 18.42 9.66 -18.64
C LYS A 256 19.68 9.39 -19.46
N VAL A 257 20.67 8.74 -18.86
CA VAL A 257 21.92 8.35 -19.53
C VAL A 257 22.19 6.86 -19.39
N VAL A 258 22.75 6.28 -20.44
CA VAL A 258 23.29 4.93 -20.43
C VAL A 258 24.80 4.97 -20.26
N ARG A 259 25.33 4.08 -19.43
CA ARG A 259 26.76 3.97 -19.12
C ARG A 259 27.21 2.52 -19.18
N LYS A 260 28.47 2.31 -19.54
CA LYS A 260 29.08 0.97 -19.57
C LYS A 260 29.74 0.65 -18.24
N VAL A 261 29.55 -0.57 -17.75
CA VAL A 261 30.19 -1.10 -16.54
C VAL A 261 31.68 -1.31 -16.80
N LYS A 262 32.54 -0.56 -16.10
CA LYS A 262 34.00 -0.64 -16.24
C LYS A 262 34.61 -1.66 -15.28
N SER A 263 34.19 -1.63 -14.03
CA SER A 263 34.64 -2.55 -12.99
C SER A 263 33.55 -2.76 -11.95
N MET A 264 33.60 -3.91 -11.29
CA MET A 264 32.68 -4.27 -10.21
C MET A 264 33.46 -4.84 -9.04
N GLN A 265 33.02 -4.50 -7.82
CA GLN A 265 33.63 -5.00 -6.59
C GLN A 265 32.56 -5.37 -5.56
N MET A 266 32.78 -6.47 -4.86
CA MET A 266 31.94 -6.96 -3.77
C MET A 266 32.84 -7.13 -2.53
N PHE A 267 32.60 -6.35 -1.48
CA PHE A 267 33.39 -6.36 -0.23
C PHE A 267 34.91 -6.37 -0.45
N HIS A 268 35.41 -5.36 -1.19
CA HIS A 268 36.83 -5.20 -1.55
C HIS A 268 37.43 -6.28 -2.45
N THR A 269 36.61 -7.21 -2.96
CA THR A 269 37.04 -8.24 -3.92
C THR A 269 36.50 -7.90 -5.32
N PRO A 270 37.33 -7.88 -6.36
CA PRO A 270 36.86 -7.67 -7.72
C PRO A 270 36.02 -8.86 -8.21
N VAL A 271 34.93 -8.57 -8.91
CA VAL A 271 34.01 -9.59 -9.47
C VAL A 271 33.72 -9.32 -10.94
N SER A 272 33.53 -10.38 -11.73
CA SER A 272 33.24 -10.28 -13.18
C SER A 272 31.75 -10.30 -13.51
N SER A 273 30.93 -10.88 -12.62
CA SER A 273 29.48 -10.95 -12.72
C SER A 273 28.85 -10.88 -11.33
N ALA A 274 27.60 -10.44 -11.26
CA ALA A 274 26.79 -10.40 -10.04
C ALA A 274 25.32 -10.67 -10.37
N VAL A 275 24.59 -11.26 -9.43
CA VAL A 275 23.19 -11.69 -9.62
C VAL A 275 22.27 -11.11 -8.55
N GLN A 276 20.95 -11.30 -8.71
CA GLN A 276 19.94 -10.91 -7.73
C GLN A 276 20.34 -11.23 -6.27
N GLY A 277 20.17 -10.24 -5.40
CA GLY A 277 20.46 -10.29 -3.96
C GLY A 277 21.92 -10.03 -3.60
N ASP A 278 22.81 -9.84 -4.57
CA ASP A 278 24.18 -9.42 -4.31
C ASP A 278 24.28 -7.92 -4.07
N ARG A 279 25.16 -7.56 -3.13
CA ARG A 279 25.56 -6.19 -2.89
C ARG A 279 26.92 -5.92 -3.52
N LEU A 280 26.99 -4.95 -4.41
CA LEU A 280 28.21 -4.60 -5.12
C LEU A 280 28.37 -3.08 -5.33
N GLY A 281 29.60 -2.68 -5.60
CA GLY A 281 29.94 -1.39 -6.18
C GLY A 281 30.19 -1.54 -7.67
N ILE A 282 29.48 -0.77 -8.49
CA ILE A 282 29.66 -0.67 -9.94
C ILE A 282 30.36 0.64 -10.27
N CYS A 283 31.48 0.56 -10.97
CA CYS A 283 32.18 1.73 -11.50
C CYS A 283 31.81 1.97 -12.98
N VAL A 284 31.40 3.19 -13.29
CA VAL A 284 31.03 3.62 -14.65
C VAL A 284 31.79 4.89 -15.05
N THR A 285 31.69 5.27 -16.32
CA THR A 285 32.21 6.56 -16.80
C THR A 285 31.65 7.73 -15.98
N GLN A 286 32.52 8.69 -15.66
CA GLN A 286 32.26 9.75 -14.70
C GLN A 286 30.99 10.56 -15.01
N PHE A 287 30.23 10.82 -13.96
CA PHE A 287 29.13 11.78 -13.89
C PHE A 287 29.10 12.42 -12.49
N ASP A 288 28.31 13.48 -12.31
CA ASP A 288 28.21 14.15 -11.01
C ASP A 288 27.40 13.30 -10.01
N PRO A 289 28.01 12.80 -8.91
CA PRO A 289 27.32 11.95 -7.95
C PRO A 289 26.18 12.67 -7.22
N LYS A 290 26.18 14.02 -7.18
CA LYS A 290 25.10 14.79 -6.56
C LYS A 290 23.75 14.65 -7.26
N LEU A 291 23.77 14.24 -8.54
CA LEU A 291 22.57 14.04 -9.32
C LEU A 291 21.90 12.67 -9.04
N LEU A 292 22.59 11.76 -8.35
CA LEU A 292 22.09 10.44 -7.98
C LEU A 292 22.63 10.06 -6.60
N GLU A 293 22.03 10.57 -5.52
CA GLU A 293 22.41 10.14 -4.17
C GLU A 293 21.88 8.74 -3.86
N ARG A 294 20.60 8.49 -4.18
CA ARG A 294 19.91 7.20 -4.10
C ARG A 294 18.97 7.06 -5.29
N GLY A 295 18.75 5.83 -5.76
CA GLY A 295 17.84 5.60 -6.86
C GLY A 295 17.93 4.20 -7.45
N LEU A 296 17.42 4.06 -8.67
CA LEU A 296 17.46 2.82 -9.42
C LEU A 296 18.48 2.92 -10.55
N VAL A 297 19.14 1.81 -10.84
CA VAL A 297 19.95 1.58 -12.04
C VAL A 297 19.45 0.28 -12.65
N CYS A 298 19.22 0.27 -13.96
CA CYS A 298 18.55 -0.86 -14.60
C CYS A 298 19.15 -1.20 -15.97
N ALA A 299 18.70 -2.31 -16.54
CA ALA A 299 18.87 -2.55 -17.96
C ALA A 299 18.21 -1.39 -18.74
N PRO A 300 18.81 -0.94 -19.87
CA PRO A 300 18.21 0.11 -20.69
C PRO A 300 16.77 -0.24 -21.09
N GLU A 301 15.89 0.76 -21.02
CA GLU A 301 14.48 0.69 -21.43
C GLU A 301 13.64 -0.35 -20.66
N SER A 302 14.14 -0.88 -19.54
CA SER A 302 13.41 -1.91 -18.77
C SER A 302 12.45 -1.34 -17.73
N LEU A 303 12.63 -0.08 -17.34
CA LEU A 303 11.76 0.61 -16.39
C LEU A 303 10.83 1.58 -17.11
N HIS A 304 9.65 1.77 -16.54
CA HIS A 304 8.69 2.76 -17.03
C HIS A 304 8.49 3.89 -16.03
N THR A 305 8.19 5.07 -16.57
CA THR A 305 7.80 6.24 -15.78
C THR A 305 6.29 6.40 -15.85
N VAL A 306 5.63 6.38 -14.70
CA VAL A 306 4.17 6.42 -14.59
C VAL A 306 3.70 7.72 -13.94
N HIS A 307 2.59 8.27 -14.44
CA HIS A 307 1.93 9.45 -13.89
C HIS A 307 0.75 9.10 -12.97
N ALA A 308 0.16 7.94 -13.21
CA ALA A 308 -0.85 7.34 -12.36
C ALA A 308 -0.73 5.81 -12.40
N ALA A 309 -1.32 5.12 -11.44
CA ALA A 309 -1.27 3.67 -11.39
C ALA A 309 -2.54 3.06 -10.80
N LEU A 310 -2.94 1.90 -11.31
CA LEU A 310 -3.91 1.01 -10.68
C LEU A 310 -3.15 0.06 -9.76
N ILE A 311 -3.51 0.12 -8.49
CA ILE A 311 -2.89 -0.70 -7.43
C ILE A 311 -3.94 -1.57 -6.76
N SER A 312 -3.55 -2.77 -6.32
CA SER A 312 -4.31 -3.45 -5.27
C SER A 312 -4.16 -2.68 -3.96
N VAL A 313 -5.14 -2.80 -3.06
CA VAL A 313 -5.10 -2.12 -1.76
C VAL A 313 -5.55 -3.06 -0.67
N GLU A 314 -4.71 -3.17 0.37
CA GLU A 314 -5.02 -3.75 1.65
C GLU A 314 -4.74 -2.73 2.75
N LYS A 315 -5.76 -2.41 3.55
CA LYS A 315 -5.62 -1.49 4.69
C LYS A 315 -4.77 -2.13 5.77
N ILE A 316 -3.84 -1.35 6.32
CA ILE A 316 -3.04 -1.77 7.47
C ILE A 316 -3.92 -1.70 8.73
N PRO A 317 -4.15 -2.81 9.47
CA PRO A 317 -5.08 -2.82 10.61
C PRO A 317 -4.72 -1.85 11.73
N TYR A 318 -3.42 -1.55 11.90
CA TYR A 318 -2.93 -0.63 12.94
C TYR A 318 -3.11 0.84 12.58
N PHE A 319 -3.47 1.17 11.34
CA PHE A 319 -3.75 2.53 10.93
C PHE A 319 -5.11 2.99 11.46
N ARG A 320 -5.10 4.02 12.30
CA ARG A 320 -6.32 4.63 12.84
C ARG A 320 -6.82 5.71 11.89
N GLY A 321 -7.86 5.39 11.14
CA GLY A 321 -8.57 6.34 10.29
C GLY A 321 -9.17 5.71 9.04
N PRO A 322 -10.14 6.39 8.41
CA PRO A 322 -10.70 5.97 7.14
C PRO A 322 -9.74 6.25 5.99
N LEU A 323 -9.73 5.36 5.00
CA LEU A 323 -9.07 5.61 3.72
C LEU A 323 -10.11 6.20 2.76
N GLN A 324 -10.12 7.54 2.65
CA GLN A 324 -11.10 8.26 1.85
C GLN A 324 -10.61 8.51 0.42
N THR A 325 -11.52 8.37 -0.54
CA THR A 325 -11.28 8.78 -1.92
C THR A 325 -11.03 10.30 -2.00
N LYS A 326 -10.08 10.70 -2.85
CA LYS A 326 -9.50 12.04 -3.01
C LYS A 326 -8.56 12.50 -1.89
N ALA A 327 -8.37 11.71 -0.84
CA ALA A 327 -7.33 12.00 0.14
C ALA A 327 -5.93 11.88 -0.50
N LYS A 328 -4.99 12.67 0.02
CA LYS A 328 -3.58 12.60 -0.36
C LYS A 328 -2.80 11.74 0.61
N PHE A 329 -1.89 10.93 0.09
CA PHE A 329 -0.99 10.10 0.86
C PHE A 329 0.43 10.21 0.32
N HIS A 330 1.40 9.96 1.18
CA HIS A 330 2.77 9.68 0.77
C HIS A 330 2.80 8.26 0.21
N ILE A 331 2.97 8.12 -1.10
CA ILE A 331 3.01 6.84 -1.80
C ILE A 331 4.47 6.48 -2.04
N THR A 332 4.91 5.39 -1.43
CA THR A 332 6.23 4.81 -1.68
C THR A 332 6.11 3.70 -2.70
N VAL A 333 6.84 3.83 -3.80
CA VAL A 333 6.92 2.85 -4.89
C VAL A 333 8.39 2.50 -5.06
N GLY A 334 8.76 1.28 -4.68
CA GLY A 334 10.18 0.91 -4.62
C GLY A 334 10.96 1.79 -3.63
N HIS A 335 11.90 2.57 -4.15
CA HIS A 335 12.79 3.47 -3.38
C HIS A 335 12.41 4.95 -3.49
N GLU A 336 11.35 5.28 -4.22
CA GLU A 336 10.87 6.65 -4.40
C GLU A 336 9.58 6.88 -3.61
N THR A 337 9.46 8.04 -2.96
CA THR A 337 8.24 8.43 -2.23
C THR A 337 7.71 9.75 -2.77
N VAL A 338 6.50 9.71 -3.34
CA VAL A 338 5.83 10.86 -3.94
C VAL A 338 4.42 11.01 -3.37
N MET A 339 3.93 12.25 -3.28
CA MET A 339 2.54 12.50 -2.90
C MET A 339 1.60 12.05 -4.01
N GLY A 340 0.54 11.34 -3.64
CA GLY A 340 -0.48 10.88 -4.57
C GLY A 340 -1.88 11.02 -4.03
N ARG A 341 -2.83 11.35 -4.91
CA ARG A 341 -4.27 11.32 -4.61
C ARG A 341 -4.81 9.93 -4.95
N VAL A 342 -5.63 9.38 -4.06
CA VAL A 342 -6.16 8.02 -4.24
C VAL A 342 -7.67 8.02 -4.50
N MET A 343 -8.14 7.13 -5.37
CA MET A 343 -9.56 6.86 -5.60
C MET A 343 -9.83 5.36 -5.45
N PHE A 344 -10.60 4.98 -4.44
CA PHE A 344 -10.90 3.59 -4.13
C PHE A 344 -12.07 3.05 -4.96
N PHE A 345 -11.99 1.78 -5.32
CA PHE A 345 -13.06 1.04 -5.96
C PHE A 345 -12.94 -0.45 -5.65
N GLY A 346 -14.09 -1.14 -5.70
CA GLY A 346 -14.19 -2.57 -5.44
C GLY A 346 -14.81 -3.32 -6.61
N PRO A 347 -14.92 -4.65 -6.49
CA PRO A 347 -15.61 -5.47 -7.48
C PRO A 347 -17.10 -5.11 -7.52
N ALA A 348 -17.78 -5.45 -8.62
CA ALA A 348 -19.24 -5.35 -8.68
C ALA A 348 -19.89 -6.21 -7.57
N PRO A 349 -21.06 -5.82 -7.03
CA PRO A 349 -21.73 -6.54 -5.93
C PRO A 349 -21.89 -8.05 -6.16
N ASP A 350 -22.06 -8.47 -7.41
CA ASP A 350 -22.25 -9.87 -7.79
C ASP A 350 -20.95 -10.72 -7.75
N SER A 351 -19.82 -10.09 -7.48
CA SER A 351 -18.47 -10.67 -7.59
C SER A 351 -17.57 -10.39 -6.38
N LEU A 352 -18.17 -10.09 -5.22
CA LEU A 352 -17.45 -9.78 -3.97
C LEU A 352 -16.54 -10.93 -3.48
N ASP A 353 -16.90 -12.18 -3.77
CA ASP A 353 -16.23 -13.39 -3.26
C ASP A 353 -15.11 -13.93 -4.15
N ARG A 354 -14.82 -13.26 -5.28
CA ARG A 354 -13.77 -13.70 -6.22
C ARG A 354 -12.40 -13.74 -5.56
N GLU A 355 -11.56 -14.65 -6.05
CA GLU A 355 -10.18 -14.75 -5.60
C GLU A 355 -9.37 -13.51 -5.98
N PRO A 356 -8.51 -13.01 -5.08
CA PRO A 356 -7.64 -11.90 -5.37
C PRO A 356 -6.65 -12.20 -6.49
N VAL A 357 -6.53 -11.31 -7.47
CA VAL A 357 -5.56 -11.38 -8.57
C VAL A 357 -4.51 -10.29 -8.39
N LEU A 358 -3.25 -10.67 -8.21
CA LEU A 358 -2.15 -9.75 -7.86
C LEU A 358 -1.11 -9.57 -8.98
N ASP A 359 -1.27 -10.23 -10.11
CA ASP A 359 -0.35 -10.23 -11.25
C ASP A 359 -0.83 -9.38 -12.44
N SER A 360 -2.12 -9.00 -12.45
CA SER A 360 -2.76 -8.35 -13.59
C SER A 360 -4.04 -7.61 -13.18
N PHE A 361 -4.53 -6.75 -14.08
CA PHE A 361 -5.79 -6.03 -13.91
C PHE A 361 -6.70 -6.25 -15.12
N ASP A 362 -7.95 -6.64 -14.89
CA ASP A 362 -8.92 -6.95 -15.95
C ASP A 362 -9.80 -5.74 -16.29
N PHE A 363 -9.55 -5.12 -17.44
CA PHE A 363 -10.28 -3.97 -17.96
C PHE A 363 -11.66 -4.31 -18.57
N SER A 364 -11.93 -5.60 -18.83
CA SER A 364 -13.23 -6.01 -19.40
C SER A 364 -14.37 -5.92 -18.37
N ARG A 365 -14.03 -5.96 -17.08
CA ARG A 365 -14.95 -6.00 -15.96
C ARG A 365 -15.41 -4.62 -15.52
N GLU A 366 -16.54 -4.60 -14.83
CA GLU A 366 -17.06 -3.41 -14.18
C GLU A 366 -16.69 -3.39 -12.69
N TYR A 367 -16.42 -2.19 -12.19
CA TYR A 367 -16.00 -1.96 -10.82
C TYR A 367 -16.89 -0.92 -10.16
N LEU A 368 -17.20 -1.12 -8.88
CA LEU A 368 -18.02 -0.21 -8.10
C LEU A 368 -17.13 0.83 -7.43
N PHE A 369 -17.38 2.11 -7.73
CA PHE A 369 -16.73 3.22 -7.05
C PHE A 369 -17.04 3.22 -5.55
N GLN A 370 -16.05 3.57 -4.72
CA GLN A 370 -16.20 3.69 -3.27
C GLN A 370 -15.74 5.06 -2.77
N GLU A 371 -16.52 5.73 -1.92
CA GLU A 371 -16.09 6.99 -1.28
C GLU A 371 -14.99 6.73 -0.22
N GLN A 372 -14.91 5.51 0.30
CA GLN A 372 -13.87 5.05 1.22
C GLN A 372 -13.62 3.54 1.10
N TYR A 373 -12.43 3.09 1.48
CA TYR A 373 -12.09 1.67 1.56
C TYR A 373 -13.02 0.92 2.53
N LEU A 374 -13.54 -0.24 2.12
CA LEU A 374 -14.41 -1.06 2.96
C LEU A 374 -13.59 -2.00 3.85
N CYS A 375 -13.79 -1.94 5.17
CA CYS A 375 -13.05 -2.76 6.13
C CYS A 375 -13.88 -3.97 6.57
N PRO A 376 -13.34 -5.20 6.50
CA PRO A 376 -14.02 -6.39 7.03
C PRO A 376 -14.08 -6.34 8.57
N GLY A 377 -15.26 -6.05 9.12
CA GLY A 377 -15.56 -6.10 10.56
C GLY A 377 -15.69 -4.73 11.24
N PRO A 378 -16.27 -4.69 12.46
CA PRO A 378 -16.42 -3.44 13.21
C PRO A 378 -15.04 -2.93 13.59
N ASP A 379 -14.71 -1.72 13.15
CA ASP A 379 -13.51 -1.00 13.55
C ASP A 379 -13.40 -1.05 15.09
N PRO A 380 -12.29 -1.53 15.70
CA PRO A 380 -12.10 -1.43 17.15
C PRO A 380 -12.08 0.03 17.63
N ALA A 381 -11.91 1.00 16.71
CA ALA A 381 -12.07 2.42 16.96
C ALA A 381 -13.52 2.93 16.88
N ALA A 382 -14.42 2.22 16.19
CA ALA A 382 -15.83 2.58 16.04
C ALA A 382 -16.68 2.14 17.24
N ALA A 383 -16.23 1.14 18.01
CA ALA A 383 -16.91 0.68 19.22
C ALA A 383 -16.94 1.74 20.34
N HIS A 384 -16.06 2.75 20.31
CA HIS A 384 -16.03 3.84 21.30
C HIS A 384 -16.71 5.14 20.84
N ALA A 385 -17.19 5.21 19.59
CA ALA A 385 -17.85 6.39 19.04
C ALA A 385 -19.35 6.17 18.71
N ALA A 386 -19.87 4.97 18.96
CA ALA A 386 -21.22 4.56 18.57
C ALA A 386 -22.34 4.92 19.57
N GLU A 387 -22.12 5.86 20.50
CA GLU A 387 -23.16 6.33 21.44
C GLU A 387 -23.72 7.72 21.13
N ALA A 388 -23.37 8.35 19.98
CA ALA A 388 -23.73 9.76 19.75
C ALA A 388 -24.45 10.10 18.43
N ASP A 389 -24.87 9.15 17.58
CA ASP A 389 -25.54 9.53 16.32
C ASP A 389 -26.60 8.53 15.84
N GLU A 390 -27.78 8.56 16.48
CA GLU A 390 -28.97 7.80 16.09
C GLU A 390 -29.85 8.52 15.04
N LYS A 391 -29.26 9.36 14.16
CA LYS A 391 -30.00 10.00 13.06
C LYS A 391 -29.24 10.00 11.72
N ALA A 392 -28.80 8.83 11.28
CA ALA A 392 -28.54 8.58 9.86
C ALA A 392 -28.88 7.12 9.51
N GLY A 393 -29.71 6.93 8.49
CA GLY A 393 -30.33 5.65 8.16
C GLY A 393 -29.37 4.46 8.04
N GLN A 394 -29.80 3.34 8.61
CA GLN A 394 -29.43 1.95 8.33
C GLN A 394 -28.26 1.76 7.36
N VAL A 395 -27.03 1.73 7.90
CA VAL A 395 -25.90 1.09 7.20
C VAL A 395 -26.06 -0.41 7.43
N SER A 396 -26.69 -1.10 6.47
CA SER A 396 -26.67 -2.57 6.41
C SER A 396 -25.21 -3.03 6.52
N ALA A 397 -24.92 -3.97 7.42
CA ALA A 397 -23.61 -4.60 7.57
C ALA A 397 -23.22 -5.29 6.24
N GLY A 398 -22.59 -4.52 5.34
CA GLY A 398 -22.23 -4.96 4.00
C GLY A 398 -21.07 -5.93 4.06
N ARG A 399 -21.21 -7.07 3.37
CA ARG A 399 -20.09 -8.00 3.11
C ARG A 399 -18.95 -7.23 2.47
N CYS A 400 -17.76 -7.33 3.05
CA CYS A 400 -16.57 -6.68 2.50
C CYS A 400 -15.97 -7.53 1.37
N PRO A 401 -15.56 -6.92 0.25
CA PRO A 401 -14.94 -7.63 -0.86
C PRO A 401 -13.59 -8.24 -0.45
N ARG A 402 -13.23 -9.38 -1.06
CA ARG A 402 -11.93 -10.04 -0.84
C ARG A 402 -10.75 -9.26 -1.43
N GLN A 403 -11.00 -8.43 -2.45
CA GLN A 403 -10.00 -7.59 -3.08
C GLN A 403 -10.56 -6.20 -3.36
N GLN A 404 -9.76 -5.16 -3.15
CA GLN A 404 -10.07 -3.78 -3.49
C GLN A 404 -8.87 -3.15 -4.20
N TRP A 405 -9.14 -2.08 -4.92
CA TRP A 405 -8.15 -1.37 -5.71
C TRP A 405 -8.22 0.12 -5.47
N ALA A 406 -7.16 0.82 -5.87
CA ALA A 406 -7.17 2.25 -5.99
C ALA A 406 -6.51 2.70 -7.29
N LEU A 407 -7.02 3.79 -7.84
CA LEU A 407 -6.28 4.62 -8.78
C LEU A 407 -5.48 5.63 -7.96
N VAL A 408 -4.16 5.62 -8.13
CA VAL A 408 -3.25 6.61 -7.55
C VAL A 408 -2.84 7.58 -8.64
N GLU A 409 -3.11 8.86 -8.44
CA GLU A 409 -2.64 9.96 -9.29
C GLU A 409 -1.44 10.62 -8.60
N PHE A 410 -0.24 10.48 -9.16
CA PHE A 410 0.97 11.02 -8.55
C PHE A 410 1.13 12.51 -8.87
N GLU A 411 1.57 13.30 -7.90
CA GLU A 411 1.88 14.73 -8.12
C GLU A 411 3.15 14.92 -8.97
N LYS A 412 4.06 13.94 -8.93
CA LYS A 412 5.25 13.86 -9.78
C LYS A 412 5.33 12.47 -10.41
N PRO A 413 5.82 12.33 -11.65
CA PRO A 413 5.98 11.01 -12.27
C PRO A 413 6.96 10.16 -11.47
N VAL A 414 6.73 8.85 -11.41
CA VAL A 414 7.53 7.89 -10.65
C VAL A 414 8.10 6.85 -11.60
N THR A 415 9.39 6.55 -11.49
CA THR A 415 10.02 5.49 -12.29
C THR A 415 10.14 4.22 -11.46
N CYS A 416 9.53 3.13 -11.91
CA CYS A 416 9.41 1.91 -11.11
C CYS A 416 9.42 0.64 -11.99
N PRO A 417 9.66 -0.55 -11.41
CA PRO A 417 9.41 -1.79 -12.12
C PRO A 417 7.92 -2.14 -12.11
N ARG A 418 7.50 -2.98 -13.06
CA ARG A 418 6.15 -3.55 -13.10
C ARG A 418 5.92 -4.43 -11.87
N LEU A 419 4.66 -4.51 -11.41
CA LEU A 419 4.25 -5.35 -10.27
C LEU A 419 5.04 -5.08 -8.97
N CYS A 420 5.52 -3.85 -8.81
CA CYS A 420 6.25 -3.47 -7.60
C CYS A 420 5.31 -3.24 -6.41
N LEU A 421 5.88 -3.35 -5.21
CA LEU A 421 5.20 -3.05 -3.96
C LEU A 421 4.94 -1.55 -3.83
N VAL A 422 3.73 -1.21 -3.39
CA VAL A 422 3.28 0.16 -3.11
C VAL A 422 2.84 0.27 -1.66
N ILE A 423 3.29 1.31 -0.96
CA ILE A 423 2.88 1.61 0.42
C ILE A 423 2.37 3.05 0.50
N GLY A 424 1.12 3.22 0.96
CA GLY A 424 0.52 4.52 1.25
C GLY A 424 0.66 4.86 2.73
N SER A 425 1.15 6.07 3.03
CA SER A 425 1.43 6.53 4.40
C SER A 425 1.00 7.97 4.64
N ARG A 426 0.76 8.35 5.91
CA ARG A 426 0.56 9.74 6.36
C ARG A 426 1.78 10.20 7.15
N LEU A 427 2.81 10.65 6.44
CA LEU A 427 4.08 11.05 7.04
C LEU A 427 4.08 12.46 7.62
N ASP A 428 3.06 13.27 7.30
CA ASP A 428 2.84 14.60 7.90
C ASP A 428 2.28 14.52 9.33
N ALA A 429 1.89 13.33 9.78
CA ALA A 429 1.42 13.12 11.14
C ALA A 429 2.56 13.32 12.14
N ASP A 430 2.21 13.76 13.36
CA ASP A 430 3.17 14.00 14.43
C ASP A 430 4.06 12.76 14.66
N ILE A 431 5.37 13.00 14.71
CA ILE A 431 6.43 12.00 14.89
C ILE A 431 6.31 11.33 16.26
N HIS A 432 5.72 12.02 17.23
CA HIS A 432 5.46 11.52 18.59
C HIS A 432 4.08 10.87 18.75
N ALA A 433 3.24 10.86 17.71
CA ALA A 433 1.94 10.23 17.78
C ALA A 433 2.06 8.72 18.02
N ASN A 434 1.29 8.20 18.97
CA ASN A 434 1.25 6.77 19.29
C ASN A 434 0.30 5.98 18.34
N THR A 435 0.41 6.25 17.05
CA THR A 435 -0.43 5.63 16.00
C THR A 435 0.42 5.26 14.80
N CYS A 436 0.11 4.14 14.15
CA CYS A 436 0.80 3.73 12.93
C CYS A 436 0.53 4.73 11.80
N ARG A 437 1.58 5.20 11.13
CA ARG A 437 1.48 6.14 10.01
C ARG A 437 1.32 5.46 8.64
N LEU A 438 1.58 4.16 8.57
CA LEU A 438 1.41 3.36 7.37
C LEU A 438 -0.08 3.01 7.22
N ALA A 439 -0.70 3.43 6.12
CA ALA A 439 -2.16 3.39 5.96
C ALA A 439 -2.64 2.16 5.18
N PHE A 440 -1.97 1.84 4.08
CA PHE A 440 -2.28 0.68 3.24
C PHE A 440 -1.04 0.22 2.47
N HIS A 441 -1.07 -1.01 1.97
CA HIS A 441 -0.10 -1.53 1.02
C HIS A 441 -0.79 -2.25 -0.13
N GLY A 442 -0.04 -2.55 -1.19
CA GLY A 442 -0.52 -3.35 -2.30
C GLY A 442 0.50 -3.43 -3.42
N VAL A 443 0.06 -3.90 -4.58
CA VAL A 443 0.90 -4.16 -5.75
C VAL A 443 0.49 -3.23 -6.89
N LEU A 444 1.46 -2.68 -7.61
CA LEU A 444 1.24 -1.90 -8.83
C LEU A 444 0.87 -2.84 -9.98
N LEU A 445 -0.44 -3.00 -10.21
CA LEU A 445 -0.97 -3.91 -11.22
C LEU A 445 -0.85 -3.33 -12.63
N HIS A 446 -1.08 -2.03 -12.78
CA HIS A 446 -0.99 -1.37 -14.08
C HIS A 446 -0.54 0.09 -13.95
N GLY A 447 0.52 0.46 -14.67
CA GLY A 447 1.05 1.82 -14.72
C GLY A 447 0.51 2.61 -15.91
N LEU A 448 0.17 3.87 -15.70
CA LEU A 448 -0.28 4.80 -16.75
C LEU A 448 0.87 5.75 -17.11
N GLU A 449 1.50 5.49 -18.26
CA GLU A 449 2.74 6.14 -18.72
C GLU A 449 2.47 7.45 -19.47
N ASP A 450 1.29 7.60 -20.09
CA ASP A 450 0.91 8.83 -20.78
C ASP A 450 0.65 9.98 -19.81
N ARG A 451 1.16 11.18 -20.10
CA ARG A 451 0.81 12.38 -19.32
C ARG A 451 -0.69 12.72 -19.38
N ASN A 452 -1.34 12.41 -20.50
CA ASN A 452 -2.77 12.63 -20.74
C ASN A 452 -3.59 11.35 -20.52
N TYR A 453 -3.15 10.49 -19.59
CA TYR A 453 -3.83 9.22 -19.25
C TYR A 453 -5.33 9.37 -18.95
N ALA A 454 -5.76 10.57 -18.49
CA ALA A 454 -7.16 10.87 -18.23
C ALA A 454 -8.06 10.74 -19.46
N GLU A 455 -7.52 10.99 -20.65
CA GLU A 455 -8.24 10.89 -21.92
C GLU A 455 -7.86 9.61 -22.69
N SER A 456 -6.58 9.20 -22.64
CA SER A 456 -6.11 8.03 -23.41
C SER A 456 -6.47 6.70 -22.76
N ALA A 457 -6.37 6.58 -21.42
CA ALA A 457 -6.44 5.31 -20.73
C ALA A 457 -7.65 5.18 -19.78
N LEU A 458 -7.99 6.21 -19.00
CA LEU A 458 -9.08 6.14 -18.02
C LEU A 458 -10.46 5.77 -18.62
N PRO A 459 -10.83 6.14 -19.86
CA PRO A 459 -12.11 5.71 -20.44
C PRO A 459 -12.26 4.18 -20.59
N THR A 460 -11.14 3.43 -20.60
CA THR A 460 -11.17 1.96 -20.62
C THR A 460 -11.54 1.36 -19.26
N LEU A 461 -11.33 2.12 -18.17
CA LEU A 461 -11.60 1.69 -16.80
C LEU A 461 -13.09 1.87 -16.46
N ARG A 462 -13.82 0.75 -16.41
CA ARG A 462 -15.28 0.72 -16.19
C ARG A 462 -15.68 0.84 -14.71
N VAL A 463 -15.23 1.91 -14.06
CA VAL A 463 -15.65 2.24 -12.68
C VAL A 463 -16.93 3.05 -12.70
N TYR A 464 -17.98 2.61 -12.01
CA TYR A 464 -19.27 3.28 -11.95
C TYR A 464 -19.72 3.64 -10.54
N LYS A 465 -20.49 4.72 -10.41
CA LYS A 465 -21.28 5.03 -9.22
C LYS A 465 -22.70 4.56 -9.45
N LEU A 466 -23.24 3.74 -8.55
CA LEU A 466 -24.66 3.47 -8.51
C LEU A 466 -25.38 4.73 -7.99
N LYS A 467 -26.32 5.25 -8.77
CA LYS A 467 -27.09 6.44 -8.42
C LYS A 467 -28.57 6.10 -8.43
N GLN A 468 -29.21 6.48 -7.34
CA GLN A 468 -30.66 6.43 -7.21
C GLN A 468 -31.17 7.86 -7.09
N LYS A 469 -32.21 8.17 -7.87
CA LYS A 469 -32.92 9.44 -7.80
C LYS A 469 -34.38 9.17 -7.51
N HIS A 470 -34.96 10.02 -6.67
CA HIS A 470 -36.38 9.97 -6.33
C HIS A 470 -37.07 11.24 -6.81
N GLY A 471 -38.25 11.07 -7.36
CA GLY A 471 -39.11 12.13 -7.84
C GLY A 471 -40.57 11.83 -7.50
N VAL A 472 -41.47 12.67 -7.99
CA VAL A 472 -42.90 12.49 -7.82
C VAL A 472 -43.61 12.72 -9.14
N VAL A 473 -44.71 12.01 -9.34
CA VAL A 473 -45.62 12.28 -10.45
C VAL A 473 -46.39 13.57 -10.14
N GLU A 474 -46.37 14.53 -11.06
CA GLU A 474 -47.10 15.79 -10.93
C GLU A 474 -48.50 15.71 -11.53
N ARG A 475 -48.61 15.13 -12.73
CA ARG A 475 -49.88 14.99 -13.45
C ARG A 475 -49.82 13.83 -14.44
N VAL A 476 -50.99 13.28 -14.73
CA VAL A 476 -51.21 12.30 -15.80
C VAL A 476 -51.57 13.06 -17.08
N LEU A 477 -51.03 12.66 -18.23
CA LEU A 477 -51.43 13.18 -19.54
C LEU A 477 -52.46 12.28 -20.19
N ASP A 478 -52.19 10.98 -20.18
CA ASP A 478 -53.01 9.93 -20.75
C ASP A 478 -52.80 8.63 -19.97
N ASP A 479 -53.51 7.56 -20.34
CA ASP A 479 -53.46 6.27 -19.66
C ASP A 479 -52.07 5.59 -19.67
N HIS A 480 -51.15 6.07 -20.51
CA HIS A 480 -49.80 5.52 -20.69
C HIS A 480 -48.70 6.57 -20.48
N SER A 481 -49.02 7.78 -20.03
CA SER A 481 -48.04 8.87 -19.96
C SER A 481 -48.27 9.75 -18.73
N VAL A 482 -47.19 9.98 -18.00
CA VAL A 482 -47.17 10.84 -16.80
C VAL A 482 -46.08 11.88 -16.88
N ILE A 483 -46.31 13.03 -16.24
CA ILE A 483 -45.30 14.07 -16.05
C ILE A 483 -44.71 13.92 -14.66
N GLY A 484 -43.42 13.63 -14.60
CA GLY A 484 -42.63 13.61 -13.39
C GLY A 484 -42.02 14.98 -13.09
N ARG A 485 -41.85 15.28 -11.79
CA ARG A 485 -41.08 16.42 -11.28
C ARG A 485 -40.18 16.00 -10.14
N SER A 486 -39.27 16.90 -9.75
CA SER A 486 -38.36 16.73 -8.61
C SER A 486 -37.33 15.61 -8.71
N LEU A 487 -37.26 14.87 -9.83
CA LEU A 487 -36.22 13.87 -10.09
C LEU A 487 -34.89 14.52 -10.53
N PHE A 488 -34.98 15.67 -11.22
CA PHE A 488 -33.83 16.39 -11.79
C PHE A 488 -33.81 17.84 -11.33
N LYS A 489 -32.61 18.40 -11.15
CA LYS A 489 -32.43 19.86 -10.96
C LYS A 489 -32.66 20.57 -12.29
N LYS A 490 -33.07 21.84 -12.26
CA LYS A 490 -33.38 22.64 -13.47
C LYS A 490 -32.24 22.65 -14.51
N GLU A 491 -31.00 22.64 -14.05
CA GLU A 491 -29.78 22.65 -14.88
C GLU A 491 -29.40 21.29 -15.48
N THR A 492 -30.14 20.22 -15.17
CA THR A 492 -29.80 18.86 -15.61
C THR A 492 -30.22 18.67 -17.06
N ASN A 493 -29.30 18.22 -17.92
CA ASN A 493 -29.66 17.79 -19.27
C ASN A 493 -30.44 16.46 -19.22
N ILE A 494 -31.77 16.54 -19.39
CA ILE A 494 -32.69 15.39 -19.33
C ILE A 494 -32.48 14.45 -20.52
N GLN A 495 -31.94 14.92 -21.65
CA GLN A 495 -31.70 14.08 -22.83
C GLN A 495 -30.78 12.89 -22.52
N LEU A 496 -29.86 13.03 -21.56
CA LEU A 496 -28.97 11.95 -21.12
C LEU A 496 -29.69 10.80 -20.39
N PHE A 497 -30.94 11.01 -19.97
CA PHE A 497 -31.75 10.05 -19.23
C PHE A 497 -32.91 9.48 -20.07
N VAL A 498 -33.09 9.96 -21.29
CA VAL A 498 -34.13 9.46 -22.21
C VAL A 498 -33.86 7.99 -22.53
N GLY A 499 -34.90 7.17 -22.47
CA GLY A 499 -34.83 5.71 -22.64
C GLY A 499 -34.52 4.92 -21.36
N LEU A 500 -34.19 5.58 -20.24
CA LEU A 500 -34.01 4.90 -18.96
C LEU A 500 -35.34 4.54 -18.30
N ARG A 501 -35.35 3.41 -17.60
CA ARG A 501 -36.52 2.88 -16.90
C ARG A 501 -36.65 3.51 -15.52
N VAL A 502 -37.86 3.94 -15.19
CA VAL A 502 -38.26 4.47 -13.89
C VAL A 502 -39.34 3.58 -13.29
N GLN A 503 -39.28 3.35 -11.98
CA GLN A 503 -40.29 2.59 -11.28
C GLN A 503 -41.19 3.54 -10.50
N LEU A 504 -42.51 3.37 -10.64
CA LEU A 504 -43.49 4.10 -9.85
C LEU A 504 -43.65 3.40 -8.49
N SER A 505 -44.00 4.16 -7.45
CA SER A 505 -44.26 3.61 -6.11
C SER A 505 -45.42 2.59 -6.08
N THR A 506 -46.25 2.59 -7.12
CA THR A 506 -47.35 1.64 -7.35
C THR A 506 -46.92 0.36 -8.07
N GLY A 507 -45.61 0.21 -8.38
CA GLY A 507 -45.03 -0.99 -8.99
C GLY A 507 -44.91 -0.96 -10.51
N GLU A 508 -45.48 0.03 -11.19
CA GLU A 508 -45.41 0.18 -12.64
C GLU A 508 -44.01 0.57 -13.12
N LEU A 509 -43.62 0.04 -14.29
CA LEU A 509 -42.38 0.39 -14.97
C LEU A 509 -42.66 1.37 -16.10
N GLY A 510 -42.09 2.56 -15.99
CA GLY A 510 -42.10 3.59 -17.03
C GLY A 510 -40.74 3.77 -17.69
N VAL A 511 -40.70 4.49 -18.80
CA VAL A 511 -39.50 4.88 -19.55
C VAL A 511 -39.51 6.40 -19.72
N ILE A 512 -38.39 7.05 -19.45
CA ILE A 512 -38.27 8.50 -19.65
C ILE A 512 -38.29 8.79 -21.16
N ASP A 513 -39.24 9.59 -21.60
CA ASP A 513 -39.48 9.90 -23.01
C ASP A 513 -38.78 11.21 -23.42
N SER A 514 -39.13 12.33 -22.77
CA SER A 514 -38.62 13.64 -23.15
C SER A 514 -38.65 14.66 -22.00
N ALA A 515 -37.90 15.75 -22.16
CA ALA A 515 -38.00 16.92 -21.28
C ALA A 515 -39.35 17.63 -21.47
N PHE A 516 -39.92 18.17 -20.39
CA PHE A 516 -41.21 18.86 -20.41
C PHE A 516 -41.09 20.28 -19.83
N GLY A 517 -41.07 21.30 -20.71
CA GLY A 517 -40.97 22.71 -20.33
C GLY A 517 -39.63 23.11 -19.69
N GLN A 518 -39.58 24.27 -19.01
CA GLN A 518 -38.34 24.88 -18.49
C GLN A 518 -37.98 24.50 -17.03
N SER A 519 -38.77 23.63 -16.37
CA SER A 519 -38.73 23.47 -14.90
C SER A 519 -38.17 22.13 -14.40
N GLY A 520 -37.34 21.44 -15.21
CA GLY A 520 -36.78 20.13 -14.83
C GLY A 520 -37.84 19.01 -14.77
N LYS A 521 -39.02 19.25 -15.36
CA LYS A 521 -40.08 18.25 -15.52
C LYS A 521 -39.77 17.40 -16.75
N PHE A 522 -40.28 16.17 -16.75
CA PHE A 522 -40.02 15.20 -17.79
C PHE A 522 -41.25 14.33 -17.99
N LYS A 523 -41.40 13.81 -19.21
CA LYS A 523 -42.45 12.87 -19.57
C LYS A 523 -41.94 11.45 -19.39
N VAL A 524 -42.78 10.60 -18.81
CA VAL A 524 -42.55 9.18 -18.63
C VAL A 524 -43.67 8.44 -19.35
N HIS A 525 -43.29 7.49 -20.20
CA HIS A 525 -44.21 6.58 -20.87
C HIS A 525 -44.27 5.25 -20.10
N VAL A 526 -45.46 4.74 -19.79
CA VAL A 526 -45.70 3.49 -19.08
C VAL A 526 -46.30 2.49 -20.07
N PRO A 527 -45.50 1.54 -20.62
CA PRO A 527 -45.96 0.65 -21.69
C PRO A 527 -47.13 -0.25 -21.27
N GLY A 528 -47.18 -0.65 -19.99
CA GLY A 528 -48.25 -1.47 -19.43
C GLY A 528 -49.52 -0.69 -19.01
N GLY A 529 -49.53 0.62 -19.22
CA GLY A 529 -50.60 1.51 -18.74
C GLY A 529 -50.57 1.73 -17.22
N LEU A 530 -51.24 2.79 -16.78
CA LEU A 530 -51.38 3.11 -15.35
C LEU A 530 -52.42 2.22 -14.68
N SER A 531 -52.08 1.66 -13.52
CA SER A 531 -52.98 0.87 -12.68
C SER A 531 -54.16 1.72 -12.16
N PRO A 532 -55.29 1.07 -11.81
CA PRO A 532 -56.45 1.76 -11.23
C PRO A 532 -56.10 2.53 -9.95
N GLU A 533 -55.15 2.02 -9.17
CA GLU A 533 -54.66 2.63 -7.93
C GLU A 533 -53.89 3.92 -8.23
N SER A 534 -52.96 3.88 -9.19
CA SER A 534 -52.25 5.06 -9.70
C SER A 534 -53.23 6.13 -10.20
N LYS A 535 -54.25 5.72 -10.98
CA LYS A 535 -55.27 6.64 -11.50
C LYS A 535 -56.08 7.28 -10.38
N LYS A 536 -56.48 6.53 -9.34
CA LYS A 536 -57.27 7.03 -8.20
C LYS A 536 -56.48 8.03 -7.34
N ILE A 537 -55.20 7.77 -7.10
CA ILE A 537 -54.33 8.65 -6.30
C ILE A 537 -54.03 9.94 -7.08
N LEU A 538 -53.79 9.84 -8.39
CA LEU A 538 -53.43 11.00 -9.22
C LEU A 538 -54.62 11.88 -9.59
N THR A 539 -55.84 11.33 -9.74
CA THR A 539 -57.06 12.13 -9.98
C THR A 539 -57.62 12.78 -8.71
N SER A 540 -57.46 12.17 -7.53
CA SER A 540 -57.87 12.79 -6.26
C SER A 540 -57.01 14.00 -5.88
N ALA A 541 -55.72 14.00 -6.23
CA ALA A 541 -54.82 15.15 -6.06
C ALA A 541 -55.19 16.36 -6.96
N LEU A 542 -55.74 16.12 -8.15
CA LEU A 542 -56.22 17.17 -9.07
C LEU A 542 -57.45 17.92 -8.52
N LYS A 543 -58.39 17.24 -7.86
CA LYS A 543 -59.59 17.87 -7.27
C LYS A 543 -59.27 18.83 -6.12
N LYS A 544 -58.21 18.58 -5.34
CA LYS A 544 -57.78 19.48 -4.24
C LYS A 544 -57.16 20.80 -4.74
N ARG A 545 -56.49 20.82 -5.90
CA ARG A 545 -55.87 22.04 -6.45
C ARG A 545 -56.85 22.98 -7.15
N GLY A 546 -57.94 22.47 -7.73
CA GLY A 546 -58.96 23.28 -8.40
C GLY A 546 -59.84 24.11 -7.46
N ARG A 547 -59.90 23.78 -6.17
CA ARG A 547 -60.79 24.45 -5.20
C ARG A 547 -60.14 25.65 -4.49
N ALA A 548 -58.82 25.84 -4.61
CA ALA A 548 -58.11 26.96 -3.97
C ALA A 548 -58.17 28.30 -4.76
N GLY A 549 -58.88 28.34 -5.90
CA GLY A 549 -58.92 29.49 -6.81
C GLY A 549 -60.28 30.18 -6.97
N ARG A 550 -61.31 29.82 -6.21
CA ARG A 550 -62.59 30.55 -6.20
C ARG A 550 -62.97 30.88 -4.76
N GLY A 551 -62.88 32.17 -4.43
CA GLY A 551 -63.32 32.69 -3.15
C GLY A 551 -64.83 32.66 -3.06
N GLU A 552 -65.35 32.06 -2.00
CA GLU A 552 -66.65 32.38 -1.41
C GLU A 552 -66.63 31.90 0.05
N ALA A 553 -67.02 32.80 0.94
CA ALA A 553 -67.03 32.59 2.39
C ALA A 553 -68.34 31.91 2.81
N ALA A 554 -68.26 30.73 3.43
CA ALA A 554 -69.33 30.16 4.24
C ALA A 554 -68.74 29.22 5.32
N LYS A 555 -69.42 29.20 6.48
CA LYS A 555 -69.03 28.70 7.83
C LYS A 555 -68.82 27.17 7.94
N PRO A 556 -68.21 26.67 9.06
CA PRO A 556 -67.66 25.32 9.15
C PRO A 556 -68.68 24.30 9.67
N GLU A 557 -68.78 23.15 9.00
CA GLU A 557 -69.32 21.93 9.57
C GLU A 557 -68.20 20.87 9.65
N GLU A 558 -68.14 20.21 10.80
CA GLU A 558 -67.20 19.15 11.13
C GLU A 558 -67.39 17.94 10.20
N ALA A 559 -66.37 17.66 9.39
CA ALA A 559 -66.23 16.39 8.69
C ALA A 559 -64.76 15.97 8.73
N GLU A 560 -64.54 14.71 9.11
CA GLU A 560 -63.28 14.02 9.32
C GLU A 560 -62.18 14.42 8.33
N ARG A 561 -60.98 14.74 8.86
CA ARG A 561 -59.78 14.97 8.05
C ARG A 561 -59.41 13.67 7.33
N PRO A 562 -59.46 13.58 5.99
CA PRO A 562 -58.85 12.47 5.29
C PRO A 562 -57.34 12.69 5.29
N GLU A 563 -56.58 11.68 5.68
CA GLU A 563 -55.12 11.66 5.65
C GLU A 563 -54.56 12.19 4.31
N PRO A 564 -53.42 12.90 4.31
CA PRO A 564 -52.84 13.41 3.08
C PRO A 564 -52.40 12.25 2.18
N ALA A 565 -53.13 12.02 1.09
CA ALA A 565 -52.77 11.06 0.04
C ALA A 565 -51.30 11.28 -0.39
N GLN A 566 -50.44 10.29 -0.15
CA GLN A 566 -49.05 10.35 -0.54
C GLN A 566 -48.94 10.46 -2.07
N PRO A 567 -48.11 11.38 -2.61
CA PRO A 567 -47.91 11.50 -4.04
C PRO A 567 -47.23 10.23 -4.59
N VAL A 568 -47.63 9.79 -5.79
CA VAL A 568 -46.98 8.65 -6.46
C VAL A 568 -45.50 8.98 -6.70
N GLY A 569 -44.61 8.19 -6.10
CA GLY A 569 -43.17 8.34 -6.20
C GLY A 569 -42.64 7.78 -7.51
N LEU A 570 -41.54 8.36 -8.00
CA LEU A 570 -40.74 7.83 -9.09
C LEU A 570 -39.35 7.49 -8.55
N SER A 571 -38.83 6.30 -8.84
CA SER A 571 -37.44 5.93 -8.56
C SER A 571 -36.71 5.64 -9.87
N LEU A 572 -35.50 6.18 -10.01
CA LEU A 572 -34.59 5.92 -11.11
C LEU A 572 -33.27 5.41 -10.54
N SER A 573 -32.90 4.18 -10.89
CA SER A 573 -31.61 3.58 -10.55
C SER A 573 -30.76 3.40 -11.80
N PHE A 574 -29.55 3.93 -11.79
CA PHE A 574 -28.65 3.88 -12.94
C PHE A 574 -27.19 3.86 -12.52
N LYS A 575 -26.35 3.27 -13.37
CA LYS A 575 -24.89 3.31 -13.29
C LYS A 575 -24.40 4.57 -14.00
N ARG A 576 -23.57 5.35 -13.32
CA ARG A 576 -22.84 6.49 -13.91
C ARG A 576 -21.34 6.18 -13.90
N TYR A 577 -20.76 5.94 -15.08
CA TYR A 577 -19.32 5.71 -15.19
C TYR A 577 -18.55 6.98 -14.83
N VAL A 578 -17.47 6.81 -14.06
CA VAL A 578 -16.68 7.91 -13.50
C VAL A 578 -15.77 8.53 -14.55
N PHE A 579 -15.20 7.69 -15.41
CA PHE A 579 -14.17 8.07 -16.38
C PHE A 579 -14.67 8.19 -17.83
N ASP A 580 -15.98 8.04 -18.05
CA ASP A 580 -16.56 8.20 -19.38
C ASP A 580 -16.69 9.69 -19.72
N ALA A 581 -16.02 10.12 -20.80
CA ALA A 581 -16.08 11.49 -21.32
C ALA A 581 -17.51 11.95 -21.63
N HIS A 582 -18.38 11.04 -22.09
CA HIS A 582 -19.78 11.33 -22.41
C HIS A 582 -20.71 11.18 -21.21
N LYS A 583 -20.17 10.84 -20.03
CA LYS A 583 -20.94 10.59 -18.79
C LYS A 583 -22.13 9.66 -19.02
N ARG A 584 -21.93 8.60 -19.83
CA ARG A 584 -23.01 7.65 -20.16
C ARG A 584 -23.65 7.10 -18.90
N MET A 585 -24.97 7.04 -18.95
CA MET A 585 -25.82 6.53 -17.88
C MET A 585 -26.45 5.24 -18.38
N VAL A 586 -26.15 4.14 -17.70
CA VAL A 586 -26.66 2.82 -18.07
C VAL A 586 -27.65 2.38 -17.01
N GLN A 587 -28.78 1.84 -17.44
CA GLN A 587 -29.80 1.31 -16.53
C GLN A 587 -29.15 0.27 -15.60
N SER A 588 -29.39 0.36 -14.28
CA SER A 588 -29.03 -0.76 -13.40
C SER A 588 -29.99 -1.93 -13.68
N PRO A 589 -29.50 -3.18 -13.68
CA PRO A 589 -30.36 -4.35 -13.83
C PRO A 589 -31.49 -4.39 -12.80
#